data_AF-A0A2U1S7X8-F1
#
_entry.id   AF-A0A2U1S7X8-F1
#
_cell.length_a   1.000
_cell.length_b   1.000
_cell.length_c   1.000
_cell.angle_alpha   90.00
_cell.angle_beta   90.00
_cell.angle_gamma   90.00
#
_symmetry.space_group_name_H-M   'P 1'
#
loop_
_entity.id
_entity.type
_entity.pdbx_description
1 polymer ?
#
loop_
_entity_poly.entity_id
_entity_poly.type
_entity_poly.pdbx_seq_one_letter_code
_entity_poly.pdbx_strand_id
1 'polypeptide(L)'
;MDNIKEGFNFYDNFSEFYGVKPHENAVKIANYEFFWDCTDELAPFGSDEGYLSFVELIDWIEENPDKPMLECIRWILSSWSLKLSDYNESILYEENIIEDTLDYRFDRIVLTLDIVLIATGFGQLILQGKMDENIKNIVHLAILRQMNSYVLDAFLEDNEEWKYERYKYLQILLDILEKA
;
A
#
# COMPACT_ATOMS: atom_id res chain seq x y z
N MET A 1 16.09 13.74 2.38
CA MET A 1 15.03 13.13 1.57
C MET A 1 14.21 14.22 0.91
N ASP A 2 14.49 14.50 -0.37
CA ASP A 2 13.71 15.45 -1.17
C ASP A 2 12.41 14.82 -1.72
N ASN A 3 12.29 13.50 -1.62
CA ASN A 3 11.23 12.68 -2.21
C ASN A 3 9.85 12.76 -1.50
N ILE A 4 9.79 13.31 -0.29
CA ILE A 4 8.54 13.61 0.45
C ILE A 4 8.06 15.06 0.26
N LYS A 5 8.72 15.85 -0.59
CA LYS A 5 8.29 17.21 -0.90
C LYS A 5 7.09 17.15 -1.84
N GLU A 6 6.05 17.90 -1.47
CA GLU A 6 4.88 18.10 -2.33
C GLU A 6 5.27 18.82 -3.63
N GLY A 7 4.58 18.48 -4.71
CA GLY A 7 4.74 19.13 -6.02
C GLY A 7 5.55 18.30 -7.01
N PHE A 8 5.84 17.05 -6.70
CA PHE A 8 6.34 16.10 -7.68
C PHE A 8 5.28 15.87 -8.77
N ASN A 9 5.66 16.12 -10.01
CA ASN A 9 4.82 15.83 -11.17
C ASN A 9 5.38 14.61 -11.89
N PHE A 10 4.70 13.47 -11.76
CA PHE A 10 5.07 12.22 -12.41
C PHE A 10 5.26 12.37 -13.93
N TYR A 11 4.43 13.20 -14.59
CA TYR A 11 4.51 13.41 -16.04
C TYR A 11 5.73 14.23 -16.49
N ASP A 12 6.40 14.95 -15.58
CA ASP A 12 7.58 15.74 -15.93
C ASP A 12 8.89 14.95 -15.74
N ASN A 13 8.87 13.86 -14.97
CA ASN A 13 10.04 13.08 -14.56
C ASN A 13 10.03 11.60 -15.01
N PHE A 14 9.19 11.26 -16.00
CA PHE A 14 8.84 9.91 -16.47
C PHE A 14 9.86 8.77 -16.20
N SER A 15 9.45 7.81 -15.38
CA SER A 15 9.73 6.38 -15.54
C SER A 15 8.39 5.67 -15.78
N GLU A 16 8.27 4.90 -16.86
CA GLU A 16 7.03 4.17 -17.15
C GLU A 16 6.67 3.25 -15.96
N PHE A 17 5.51 3.48 -15.33
CA PHE A 17 5.02 2.66 -14.22
C PHE A 17 4.33 1.41 -14.79
N TYR A 18 5.13 0.41 -15.17
CA TYR A 18 4.69 -0.79 -15.88
C TYR A 18 3.94 -0.51 -17.20
N GLY A 19 4.36 0.52 -17.93
CA GLY A 19 3.70 0.92 -19.19
C GLY A 19 2.29 1.50 -19.02
N VAL A 20 1.83 1.68 -17.77
CA VAL A 20 0.54 2.31 -17.47
C VAL A 20 0.70 3.82 -17.48
N LYS A 21 -0.27 4.51 -18.10
CA LYS A 21 -0.45 5.95 -17.94
C LYS A 21 -1.37 6.19 -16.73
N PRO A 22 -0.88 6.78 -15.63
CA PRO A 22 -1.71 7.03 -14.45
C PRO A 22 -2.89 7.96 -14.75
N HIS A 23 -3.94 7.87 -13.94
CA HIS A 23 -5.04 8.83 -13.98
C HIS A 23 -4.57 10.21 -13.48
N GLU A 24 -5.06 11.30 -14.10
CA GLU A 24 -4.65 12.68 -13.75
C GLU A 24 -4.91 13.02 -12.28
N ASN A 25 -6.02 12.51 -11.72
CA ASN A 25 -6.35 12.71 -10.31
C ASN A 25 -5.32 12.05 -9.37
N ALA A 26 -4.80 10.87 -9.73
CA ALA A 26 -3.76 10.21 -8.95
C ALA A 26 -2.48 11.07 -8.91
N VAL A 27 -2.04 11.57 -10.07
CA VAL A 27 -0.86 12.46 -10.16
C VAL A 27 -1.06 13.74 -9.37
N LYS A 28 -2.28 14.29 -9.37
CA LYS A 28 -2.60 15.51 -8.61
C LYS A 28 -2.56 15.29 -7.09
N ILE A 29 -3.06 14.16 -6.61
CA ILE A 29 -3.21 13.89 -5.18
C ILE A 29 -1.93 13.29 -4.58
N ALA A 30 -1.33 12.33 -5.27
CA ALA A 30 -0.10 11.65 -4.86
C ALA A 30 1.13 12.34 -5.49
N ASN A 31 1.24 13.66 -5.32
CA ASN A 31 2.29 14.50 -5.90
C ASN A 31 3.59 14.48 -5.08
N TYR A 32 4.02 13.28 -4.67
CA TYR A 32 5.24 13.01 -3.90
C TYR A 32 6.08 11.97 -4.65
N GLU A 33 7.39 12.19 -4.78
CA GLU A 33 8.27 11.33 -5.56
C GLU A 33 8.27 9.88 -5.05
N PHE A 34 8.35 9.68 -3.73
CA PHE A 34 8.41 8.33 -3.13
C PHE A 34 7.21 7.47 -3.52
N PHE A 35 6.02 8.06 -3.73
CA PHE A 35 4.82 7.32 -4.09
C PHE A 35 4.97 6.60 -5.43
N TRP A 36 5.75 7.18 -6.35
CA TRP A 36 5.96 6.68 -7.70
C TRP A 36 7.26 5.90 -7.87
N ASP A 37 8.06 5.78 -6.81
CA ASP A 37 9.36 5.10 -6.84
C ASP A 37 9.19 3.60 -6.52
N CYS A 38 9.19 2.76 -7.56
CA CYS A 38 9.17 1.30 -7.41
C CYS A 38 10.50 0.68 -6.94
N THR A 39 11.50 1.51 -6.62
CA THR A 39 12.81 1.05 -6.12
C THR A 39 13.07 1.48 -4.68
N ASP A 40 12.22 2.36 -4.14
CA ASP A 40 12.22 2.72 -2.72
C ASP A 40 11.49 1.65 -1.92
N GLU A 41 12.21 0.77 -1.22
CA GLU A 41 11.65 -0.35 -0.44
C GLU A 41 10.61 0.09 0.61
N LEU A 42 10.61 1.36 1.00
CA LEU A 42 9.65 1.92 1.95
C LEU A 42 8.43 2.54 1.25
N ALA A 43 8.40 2.65 -0.07
CA ALA A 43 7.26 3.13 -0.84
C ALA A 43 6.15 2.07 -0.98
N PRO A 44 4.93 2.43 -1.40
CA PRO A 44 3.83 1.48 -1.59
C PRO A 44 4.12 0.36 -2.60
N PHE A 45 4.98 0.63 -3.59
CA PHE A 45 5.24 -0.27 -4.72
C PHE A 45 6.71 -0.69 -4.84
N GLY A 46 7.54 -0.40 -3.83
CA GLY A 46 8.97 -0.67 -3.91
C GLY A 46 9.40 -2.04 -3.41
N SER A 47 8.52 -2.80 -2.73
CA SER A 47 8.75 -4.22 -2.45
C SER A 47 8.26 -5.09 -3.60
N ASP A 48 8.77 -6.33 -3.70
CA ASP A 48 8.32 -7.32 -4.67
C ASP A 48 6.80 -7.58 -4.52
N GLU A 49 6.30 -7.70 -3.30
CA GLU A 49 4.87 -7.92 -2.99
C GLU A 49 4.02 -6.72 -3.43
N GLY A 50 4.48 -5.50 -3.11
CA GLY A 50 3.80 -4.27 -3.51
C GLY A 50 3.73 -4.13 -5.03
N TYR A 51 4.86 -4.31 -5.71
CA TYR A 51 4.95 -4.23 -7.15
C TYR A 51 4.13 -5.31 -7.87
N LEU A 52 4.29 -6.58 -7.46
CA LEU A 52 3.59 -7.70 -8.08
C LEU A 52 2.07 -7.62 -7.87
N SER A 53 1.60 -7.18 -6.71
CA SER A 53 0.16 -6.97 -6.50
C SER A 53 -0.42 -5.88 -7.40
N PHE A 54 0.37 -4.84 -7.73
CA PHE A 54 -0.03 -3.84 -8.72
C PHE A 54 -0.09 -4.41 -10.14
N VAL A 55 0.85 -5.28 -10.52
CA VAL A 55 0.82 -5.98 -11.82
C VAL A 55 -0.40 -6.89 -11.91
N GLU A 56 -0.64 -7.71 -10.88
CA GLU A 56 -1.81 -8.59 -10.78
C GLU A 56 -3.14 -7.82 -10.83
N LEU A 57 -3.18 -6.61 -10.24
CA LEU A 57 -4.31 -5.71 -10.31
C LEU A 57 -4.63 -5.27 -11.74
N ILE A 58 -3.60 -4.89 -12.52
CA ILE A 58 -3.76 -4.48 -13.91
C ILE A 58 -4.39 -5.61 -14.72
N ASP A 59 -3.76 -6.79 -14.69
CA ASP A 59 -4.21 -7.97 -15.42
C ASP A 59 -5.66 -8.32 -15.04
N TRP A 60 -5.98 -8.28 -13.74
CA TRP A 60 -7.32 -8.61 -13.27
C TRP A 60 -8.38 -7.61 -13.75
N ILE A 61 -8.11 -6.30 -13.73
CA ILE A 61 -9.05 -5.27 -14.19
C ILE A 61 -9.30 -5.40 -15.69
N GLU A 62 -8.28 -5.73 -16.48
CA GLU A 62 -8.44 -5.97 -17.92
C GLU A 62 -9.39 -7.15 -18.20
N GLU A 63 -9.29 -8.22 -17.42
CA GLU A 63 -10.15 -9.40 -17.56
C GLU A 63 -11.55 -9.23 -16.92
N ASN A 64 -11.68 -8.32 -15.94
CA ASN A 64 -12.87 -8.19 -15.08
C ASN A 64 -13.33 -6.71 -14.91
N PRO A 65 -13.56 -5.95 -15.99
CA PRO A 65 -13.73 -4.49 -15.93
C PRO A 65 -14.98 -4.02 -15.13
N ASP A 66 -16.01 -4.87 -15.05
CA ASP A 66 -17.28 -4.55 -14.37
C ASP A 66 -17.39 -5.18 -12.97
N LYS A 67 -16.34 -5.82 -12.48
CA LYS A 67 -16.36 -6.52 -11.19
C LYS A 67 -15.97 -5.58 -10.04
N PRO A 68 -16.53 -5.79 -8.83
CA PRO A 68 -16.15 -5.01 -7.67
C PRO A 68 -14.66 -5.16 -7.32
N MET A 69 -14.00 -4.06 -6.95
CA MET A 69 -12.60 -4.05 -6.56
C MET A 69 -12.29 -5.00 -5.39
N LEU A 70 -13.26 -5.19 -4.49
CA LEU A 70 -13.14 -6.14 -3.39
C LEU A 70 -12.98 -7.60 -3.86
N GLU A 71 -13.56 -7.98 -5.01
CA GLU A 71 -13.35 -9.31 -5.59
C GLU A 71 -11.90 -9.48 -6.07
N CYS A 72 -11.32 -8.45 -6.68
CA CYS A 72 -9.91 -8.44 -7.08
C CYS A 72 -8.97 -8.57 -5.89
N ILE A 73 -9.16 -7.78 -4.81
CA ILE A 73 -8.34 -7.90 -3.60
C ILE A 73 -8.39 -9.32 -3.05
N ARG A 74 -9.57 -9.94 -3.00
CA ARG A 74 -9.70 -11.34 -2.55
C ARG A 74 -8.98 -12.31 -3.49
N TRP A 75 -9.01 -12.06 -4.79
CA TRP A 75 -8.31 -12.87 -5.79
C TRP A 75 -6.79 -12.75 -5.64
N ILE A 76 -6.25 -11.52 -5.59
CA ILE A 76 -4.83 -11.24 -5.33
C ILE A 76 -4.43 -11.95 -4.03
N LEU A 77 -5.07 -11.64 -2.90
CA LEU A 77 -4.69 -12.29 -1.62
C LEU A 77 -4.70 -13.82 -1.70
N SER A 78 -5.65 -14.41 -2.44
CA SER A 78 -5.70 -15.86 -2.61
C SER A 78 -4.51 -16.43 -3.42
N SER A 79 -3.96 -15.71 -4.40
CA SER A 79 -2.76 -16.15 -5.14
C SER A 79 -1.54 -16.23 -4.22
N TRP A 80 -1.52 -15.39 -3.17
CA TRP A 80 -0.49 -15.35 -2.14
C TRP A 80 -0.79 -16.23 -0.92
N SER A 81 -1.84 -17.06 -0.96
CA SER A 81 -2.31 -17.87 0.20
C SER A 81 -2.71 -17.03 1.43
N LEU A 82 -3.00 -15.75 1.23
CA LEU A 82 -3.49 -14.81 2.23
C LEU A 82 -5.02 -14.73 2.19
N LYS A 83 -5.60 -14.20 3.26
CA LYS A 83 -7.05 -14.01 3.37
C LYS A 83 -7.37 -12.67 4.00
N LEU A 84 -8.39 -12.00 3.47
CA LEU A 84 -8.94 -10.76 4.01
C LEU A 84 -9.86 -10.99 5.23
N SER A 85 -10.06 -12.23 5.69
CA SER A 85 -11.00 -12.49 6.79
C SER A 85 -10.60 -11.74 8.06
N ASP A 86 -11.58 -11.12 8.71
CA ASP A 86 -11.45 -10.36 9.97
C ASP A 86 -10.59 -9.10 9.90
N TYR A 87 -10.52 -8.46 8.72
CA TYR A 87 -9.89 -7.15 8.54
C TYR A 87 -10.78 -5.99 9.05
N ASN A 88 -10.75 -5.75 10.35
CA ASN A 88 -11.52 -4.71 11.04
C ASN A 88 -10.67 -4.02 12.13
N GLU A 89 -11.23 -3.08 12.89
CA GLU A 89 -10.53 -2.30 13.91
C GLU A 89 -9.77 -3.15 14.95
N SER A 90 -10.18 -4.40 15.20
CA SER A 90 -9.49 -5.28 16.14
C SER A 90 -8.03 -5.54 15.77
N ILE A 91 -7.64 -5.44 14.49
CA ILE A 91 -6.24 -5.61 14.08
C ILE A 91 -5.33 -4.51 14.64
N LEU A 92 -5.91 -3.41 15.12
CA LEU A 92 -5.20 -2.28 15.71
C LEU A 92 -5.10 -2.38 17.24
N TYR A 93 -5.72 -3.39 17.86
CA TYR A 93 -5.61 -3.60 19.30
C TYR A 93 -4.19 -4.03 19.66
N GLU A 94 -3.64 -3.43 20.71
CA GLU A 94 -2.24 -3.61 21.09
C GLU A 94 -1.90 -5.09 21.33
N GLU A 95 -2.79 -5.84 21.99
CA GLU A 95 -2.61 -7.28 22.22
C GLU A 95 -2.50 -8.09 20.94
N ASN A 96 -3.30 -7.75 19.92
CA ASN A 96 -3.30 -8.45 18.63
C ASN A 96 -2.04 -8.09 17.82
N ILE A 97 -1.61 -6.83 17.88
CA ILE A 97 -0.35 -6.39 17.24
C ILE A 97 0.86 -7.09 17.89
N ILE A 98 0.90 -7.17 19.21
CA ILE A 98 1.98 -7.87 19.92
C ILE A 98 1.97 -9.35 19.57
N GLU A 99 0.79 -9.99 19.53
CA GLU A 99 0.68 -11.40 19.10
C GLU A 99 1.18 -11.59 17.66
N ASP A 100 0.73 -10.75 16.73
CA ASP A 100 1.13 -10.76 15.32
C ASP A 100 2.66 -10.63 15.17
N THR A 101 3.27 -9.66 15.85
CA THR A 101 4.71 -9.34 15.75
C THR A 101 5.62 -10.38 16.41
N LEU A 102 5.10 -11.20 17.31
CA LEU A 102 5.83 -12.31 17.92
C LEU A 102 5.74 -13.62 17.11
N ASP A 103 4.85 -13.72 16.11
CA ASP A 103 4.80 -14.86 15.20
C ASP A 103 6.00 -14.82 14.24
N TYR A 104 6.72 -15.94 14.12
CA TYR A 104 7.87 -16.06 13.21
C TYR A 104 7.51 -15.90 11.71
N ARG A 105 6.21 -15.83 11.38
CA ARG A 105 5.67 -15.60 10.05
C ARG A 105 5.09 -14.19 9.88
N PHE A 106 5.35 -13.29 10.83
CA PHE A 106 4.89 -11.91 10.81
C PHE A 106 5.13 -11.25 9.44
N ASP A 107 6.37 -11.35 8.95
CA ASP A 107 6.81 -10.85 7.64
C ASP A 107 5.96 -11.39 6.49
N ARG A 108 5.74 -12.71 6.46
CA ARG A 108 5.07 -13.43 5.36
C ARG A 108 3.55 -13.34 5.36
N ILE A 109 2.95 -13.05 6.52
CA ILE A 109 1.50 -13.05 6.68
C ILE A 109 1.00 -11.65 6.92
N VAL A 110 1.40 -11.03 8.02
CA VAL A 110 0.83 -9.77 8.50
C VAL A 110 1.37 -8.61 7.69
N LEU A 111 2.69 -8.53 7.56
CA LEU A 111 3.34 -7.47 6.81
C LEU A 111 3.04 -7.57 5.31
N THR A 112 3.19 -8.76 4.69
CA THR A 112 2.79 -8.96 3.29
C THR A 112 1.32 -8.61 3.05
N LEU A 113 0.40 -9.00 3.92
CA LEU A 113 -1.01 -8.64 3.79
C LEU A 113 -1.19 -7.13 3.74
N ASP A 114 -0.58 -6.39 4.67
CA ASP A 114 -0.70 -4.93 4.70
C ASP A 114 -0.07 -4.27 3.46
N ILE A 115 1.10 -4.74 3.03
CA ILE A 115 1.77 -4.24 1.82
C ILE A 115 0.88 -4.42 0.60
N VAL A 116 0.36 -5.64 0.40
CA VAL A 116 -0.51 -5.97 -0.75
C VAL A 116 -1.78 -5.13 -0.72
N LEU A 117 -2.39 -4.93 0.44
CA LEU A 117 -3.59 -4.09 0.58
C LEU A 117 -3.33 -2.63 0.26
N ILE A 118 -2.24 -2.07 0.79
CA ILE A 118 -1.82 -0.69 0.53
C ILE A 118 -1.53 -0.50 -0.95
N ALA A 119 -0.71 -1.37 -1.54
CA ALA A 119 -0.32 -1.31 -2.95
C ALA A 119 -1.53 -1.47 -3.88
N THR A 120 -2.39 -2.47 -3.64
CA THR A 120 -3.59 -2.70 -4.47
C THR A 120 -4.56 -1.52 -4.39
N GLY A 121 -4.78 -0.96 -3.19
CA GLY A 121 -5.65 0.19 -3.00
C GLY A 121 -5.14 1.43 -3.74
N PHE A 122 -3.87 1.79 -3.55
CA PHE A 122 -3.26 2.91 -4.29
C PHE A 122 -3.11 2.60 -5.78
N GLY A 123 -3.01 1.33 -6.17
CA GLY A 123 -3.10 0.89 -7.55
C GLY A 123 -4.45 1.23 -8.18
N GLN A 124 -5.56 1.05 -7.45
CA GLN A 124 -6.88 1.50 -7.90
C GLN A 124 -6.90 3.02 -8.14
N LEU A 125 -6.32 3.81 -7.23
CA LEU A 125 -6.17 5.25 -7.42
C LEU A 125 -5.38 5.57 -8.70
N ILE A 126 -4.24 4.91 -8.93
CA ILE A 126 -3.42 5.10 -10.14
C ILE A 126 -4.22 4.80 -11.40
N LEU A 127 -4.95 3.69 -11.44
CA LEU A 127 -5.64 3.21 -12.65
C LEU A 127 -6.96 3.95 -12.92
N GLN A 128 -7.72 4.25 -11.87
CA GLN A 128 -9.10 4.73 -11.99
C GLN A 128 -9.28 6.17 -11.50
N GLY A 129 -8.24 6.76 -10.90
CA GLY A 129 -8.31 8.11 -10.33
C GLY A 129 -9.10 8.22 -9.05
N LYS A 130 -9.48 7.10 -8.45
CA LYS A 130 -10.27 7.05 -7.21
C LYS A 130 -10.05 5.73 -6.47
N MET A 131 -10.45 5.68 -5.20
CA MET A 131 -10.54 4.44 -4.43
C MET A 131 -11.98 4.20 -3.96
N ASP A 132 -12.47 2.96 -4.05
CA ASP A 132 -13.82 2.65 -3.53
C ASP A 132 -13.85 2.73 -2.00
N GLU A 133 -14.93 3.24 -1.41
CA GLU A 133 -15.03 3.52 0.04
C GLU A 133 -14.75 2.30 0.94
N ASN A 134 -15.21 1.12 0.53
CA ASN A 134 -14.91 -0.12 1.26
C ASN A 134 -13.42 -0.50 1.20
N ILE A 135 -12.73 -0.14 0.11
CA ILE A 135 -11.29 -0.34 -0.04
C ILE A 135 -10.53 0.71 0.77
N LYS A 136 -11.00 1.97 0.78
CA LYS A 136 -10.42 3.04 1.60
C LYS A 136 -10.33 2.65 3.06
N ASN A 137 -11.39 2.07 3.62
CA ASN A 137 -11.38 1.60 5.00
C ASN A 137 -10.35 0.47 5.25
N ILE A 138 -10.20 -0.47 4.31
CA ILE A 138 -9.21 -1.55 4.42
C ILE A 138 -7.78 -1.00 4.36
N VAL A 139 -7.49 -0.13 3.39
CA VAL A 139 -6.18 0.52 3.25
C VAL A 139 -5.87 1.37 4.48
N HIS A 140 -6.86 2.11 5.00
CA HIS A 140 -6.72 2.90 6.22
C HIS A 140 -6.24 2.04 7.40
N LEU A 141 -6.91 0.92 7.65
CA LEU A 141 -6.55 0.00 8.72
C LEU A 141 -5.15 -0.62 8.50
N ALA A 142 -4.77 -0.95 7.27
CA ALA A 142 -3.42 -1.43 6.93
C ALA A 142 -2.34 -0.39 7.25
N ILE A 143 -2.56 0.87 6.85
CA ILE A 143 -1.62 1.95 7.12
C ILE A 143 -1.49 2.17 8.62
N LEU A 144 -2.61 2.23 9.36
CA LEU A 144 -2.58 2.41 10.81
C LEU A 144 -1.86 1.28 11.54
N ARG A 145 -2.04 0.03 11.10
CA ARG A 145 -1.31 -1.11 11.68
C ARG A 145 0.18 -0.97 11.42
N GLN A 146 0.59 -0.64 10.19
CA GLN A 146 2.00 -0.43 9.87
C GLN A 146 2.66 0.78 10.55
N MET A 147 1.87 1.78 10.97
CA MET A 147 2.37 2.91 11.74
C MET A 147 2.64 2.58 13.22
N ASN A 148 2.19 1.43 13.71
CA ASN A 148 2.41 1.03 15.09
C ASN A 148 3.89 0.76 15.35
N SER A 149 4.39 1.18 16.52
CA SER A 149 5.81 1.01 16.87
C SER A 149 6.25 -0.44 16.90
N TYR A 150 5.44 -1.38 17.41
CA TYR A 150 5.81 -2.81 17.42
C TYR A 150 5.92 -3.37 16.01
N VAL A 151 5.08 -2.91 15.08
CA VAL A 151 5.14 -3.32 13.66
C VAL A 151 6.38 -2.73 12.99
N LEU A 152 6.68 -1.44 13.21
CA LEU A 152 7.89 -0.81 12.68
C LEU A 152 9.16 -1.46 13.25
N ASP A 153 9.16 -1.81 14.53
CA ASP A 153 10.27 -2.51 15.19
C ASP A 153 10.44 -3.93 14.63
N ALA A 154 9.35 -4.66 14.41
CA ALA A 154 9.40 -6.01 13.83
C ALA A 154 9.80 -6.01 12.35
N PHE A 155 9.41 -4.99 11.59
CA PHE A 155 9.73 -4.88 10.17
C PHE A 155 11.16 -4.38 9.92
N LEU A 156 11.57 -3.30 10.61
CA LEU A 156 12.79 -2.56 10.30
C LEU A 156 13.89 -2.77 11.34
N GLU A 157 13.66 -3.64 12.31
CA GLU A 157 14.61 -4.06 13.34
C GLU A 157 15.27 -2.87 14.05
N ASP A 158 16.59 -2.70 13.93
CA ASP A 158 17.33 -1.61 14.58
C ASP A 158 17.53 -0.38 13.65
N ASN A 159 16.92 -0.36 12.45
CA ASN A 159 17.09 0.72 11.48
C ASN A 159 16.17 1.91 11.76
N GLU A 160 16.55 2.74 12.73
CA GLU A 160 15.79 3.92 13.17
C GLU A 160 15.54 4.97 12.07
N GLU A 161 16.47 5.09 11.11
CA GLU A 161 16.30 6.00 9.97
C GLU A 161 15.13 5.54 9.09
N TRP A 162 15.10 4.26 8.73
CA TRP A 162 14.03 3.69 7.92
C TRP A 162 12.69 3.67 8.66
N LYS A 163 12.69 3.44 9.98
CA LYS A 163 11.45 3.54 10.78
C LYS A 163 10.85 4.93 10.70
N TYR A 164 11.70 5.95 10.85
CA TYR A 164 11.27 7.34 10.75
C TYR A 164 10.74 7.67 9.35
N GLU A 165 11.45 7.25 8.30
CA GLU A 165 11.03 7.44 6.90
C GLU A 165 9.71 6.72 6.58
N ARG A 166 9.60 5.43 6.90
CA ARG A 166 8.38 4.66 6.68
C ARG A 166 7.21 5.28 7.42
N TYR A 167 7.40 5.70 8.67
CA TYR A 167 6.35 6.42 9.40
C TYR A 167 5.92 7.71 8.67
N LYS A 168 6.87 8.50 8.14
CA LYS A 168 6.55 9.69 7.33
C LYS A 168 5.80 9.36 6.05
N TYR A 169 6.19 8.31 5.35
CA TYR A 169 5.50 7.88 4.14
C TYR A 169 4.07 7.45 4.47
N LEU A 170 3.89 6.63 5.51
CA LEU A 170 2.57 6.20 5.97
C LEU A 170 1.67 7.38 6.35
N GLN A 171 2.21 8.44 6.99
CA GLN A 171 1.47 9.68 7.24
C GLN A 171 0.98 10.33 5.94
N ILE A 172 1.86 10.45 4.94
CA ILE A 172 1.50 11.03 3.64
C ILE A 172 0.50 10.15 2.90
N LEU A 173 0.62 8.82 3.01
CA LEU A 173 -0.35 7.88 2.43
C LEU A 173 -1.74 8.04 3.06
N LEU A 174 -1.85 8.34 4.36
CA LEU A 174 -3.14 8.72 4.96
C LEU A 174 -3.71 9.98 4.31
N ASP A 175 -2.89 11.02 4.12
CA ASP A 175 -3.33 12.28 3.48
C ASP A 175 -3.77 12.07 2.02
N ILE A 176 -3.09 11.17 1.29
CA ILE A 176 -3.48 10.76 -0.07
C ILE A 176 -4.80 9.99 -0.02
N LEU A 177 -4.94 9.04 0.92
CA LEU A 177 -6.12 8.21 1.08
C LEU A 177 -7.38 9.03 1.36
N GLU A 178 -7.28 10.08 2.19
CA GLU A 178 -8.41 10.97 2.47
C GLU A 178 -8.93 11.67 1.20
N LYS A 179 -8.03 12.01 0.27
CA LYS A 179 -8.32 12.72 -0.97
C LYS A 179 -8.71 11.79 -2.14
N ALA A 180 -8.36 10.50 -2.04
CA ALA A 180 -8.54 9.47 -3.06
C ALA A 180 -10.01 9.10 -3.34
#